data_AF-A0A7C6ZSS5-F1
#
_entry.id   AF-A0A7C6ZSS5-F1
#
_cell.length_a   1.000
_cell.length_b   1.000
_cell.length_c   1.000
_cell.angle_alpha   90.00
_cell.angle_beta   90.00
_cell.angle_gamma   90.00
#
_symmetry.space_group_name_H-M   'P 1'
#
loop_
_entity.id
_entity.type
_entity.pdbx_description
1 polymer ?
#
loop_
_entity_poly.entity_id
_entity_poly.type
_entity_poly.pdbx_seq_one_letter_code
_entity_poly.pdbx_strand_id
1 'polypeptide(L)'
;MKRVEGEVPFGDYLLWLLEANQEDAILPVAQLSHQFDHRYLAWETVRLARNPFFENGTGFEGYWVGDAGSAEEALDRLLRIGREALDSQVRLYRYQADFRRKLMKTLLGESADLDALMEWSVTLGALLGRLRCNIHRNPQAGEFRRETYRQVEGLPPIRYHEEGDDLQQAYEIRDADHPDQPRLLVDPNHLRTTDQEAWKVASELGKFGHPLVREVLLAKR
;
A
#
# COMPACT_ATOMS: atom_id res chain seq x y z
N MET A 1 10.05 -18.98 3.72
CA MET A 1 8.81 -18.37 4.25
C MET A 1 9.24 -17.43 5.36
N LYS A 2 8.75 -16.20 5.31
CA LYS A 2 9.07 -15.15 6.26
C LYS A 2 7.79 -14.69 6.95
N ARG A 3 7.82 -14.65 8.28
CA ARG A 3 6.77 -14.03 9.09
C ARG A 3 7.03 -12.53 9.17
N VAL A 4 5.99 -11.75 8.97
CA VAL A 4 5.98 -10.29 9.12
C VAL A 4 5.04 -9.95 10.26
N GLU A 5 5.52 -9.09 11.15
CA GLU A 5 4.79 -8.61 12.32
C GLU A 5 4.96 -7.10 12.41
N GLY A 6 3.95 -6.43 12.93
CA GLY A 6 3.98 -5.01 13.22
C GLY A 6 2.58 -4.43 13.40
N GLU A 7 2.54 -3.12 13.60
CA GLU A 7 1.30 -2.40 13.81
C GLU A 7 0.41 -2.42 12.55
N VAL A 8 -0.89 -2.45 12.75
CA VAL A 8 -1.87 -2.18 11.70
C VAL A 8 -1.83 -0.69 11.37
N PRO A 9 -1.76 -0.30 10.09
CA PRO A 9 -1.87 1.11 9.74
C PRO A 9 -3.14 1.74 10.30
N PHE A 10 -2.97 2.82 11.05
CA PHE A 10 -4.05 3.54 11.74
C PHE A 10 -4.74 2.71 12.84
N GLY A 11 -4.01 1.79 13.48
CA GLY A 11 -4.50 0.86 14.50
C GLY A 11 -5.36 1.53 15.57
N ASP A 12 -4.81 2.53 16.26
CA ASP A 12 -5.49 3.27 17.34
C ASP A 12 -6.84 3.86 16.89
N TYR A 13 -6.88 4.38 15.67
CA TYR A 13 -8.09 4.97 15.11
C TYR A 13 -9.11 3.91 14.74
N LEU A 14 -8.67 2.77 14.19
CA LEU A 14 -9.55 1.65 13.88
C LEU A 14 -10.18 1.12 15.16
N LEU A 15 -9.41 0.98 16.25
CA LEU A 15 -9.92 0.60 17.57
C LEU A 15 -10.95 1.61 18.09
N TRP A 16 -10.59 2.90 18.14
CA TRP A 16 -11.51 3.96 18.55
C TRP A 16 -12.81 3.97 17.75
N LEU A 17 -12.74 3.73 16.43
CA LEU A 17 -13.91 3.73 15.57
C LEU A 17 -14.85 2.55 15.88
N LEU A 18 -14.31 1.38 16.22
CA LEU A 18 -15.09 0.20 16.60
C LEU A 18 -15.81 0.45 17.92
N GLU A 19 -15.09 0.98 18.92
CA GLU A 19 -15.66 1.39 20.21
C GLU A 19 -16.79 2.42 20.03
N ALA A 20 -16.57 3.43 19.19
CA ALA A 20 -17.56 4.47 18.91
C ALA A 20 -18.83 3.93 18.23
N ASN A 21 -18.73 2.83 17.48
CA ASN A 21 -19.87 2.17 16.85
C ASN A 21 -20.52 1.10 17.74
N GLN A 22 -20.09 0.97 19.00
CA GLN A 22 -20.56 -0.08 19.92
C GLN A 22 -20.33 -1.50 19.37
N GLU A 23 -19.27 -1.68 18.58
CA GLU A 23 -18.83 -3.01 18.19
C GLU A 23 -17.95 -3.58 19.30
N ASP A 24 -18.39 -4.68 19.90
CA ASP A 24 -17.76 -5.27 21.08
C ASP A 24 -16.38 -5.93 20.81
N ALA A 25 -15.97 -6.08 19.54
CA ALA A 25 -14.70 -6.69 19.17
C ALA A 25 -14.24 -6.36 17.74
N ILE A 26 -12.92 -6.35 17.51
CA ILE A 26 -12.29 -6.33 16.17
C ILE A 26 -12.61 -7.58 15.32
N LEU A 27 -12.98 -8.70 15.97
CA LEU A 27 -13.09 -10.01 15.34
C LEU A 27 -14.07 -10.06 14.14
N PRO A 28 -15.30 -9.49 14.18
CA PRO A 28 -16.20 -9.50 13.04
C PRO A 28 -15.64 -8.72 11.85
N VAL A 29 -15.06 -7.54 12.08
CA VAL A 29 -14.43 -6.71 11.04
C VAL A 29 -13.19 -7.39 10.46
N ALA A 30 -12.36 -8.02 11.31
CA ALA A 30 -11.26 -8.84 10.88
C ALA A 30 -11.72 -9.98 9.95
N GLN A 31 -12.77 -10.71 10.32
CA GLN A 31 -13.31 -11.79 9.51
C GLN A 31 -13.77 -11.32 8.12
N LEU A 32 -14.49 -10.19 8.06
CA LEU A 32 -14.93 -9.60 6.80
C LEU A 32 -13.75 -9.10 5.97
N SER A 33 -12.74 -8.52 6.61
CA SER A 33 -11.56 -7.98 5.94
C SER A 33 -10.76 -9.03 5.16
N HIS A 34 -10.83 -10.31 5.54
CA HIS A 34 -10.11 -11.40 4.88
C HIS A 34 -10.43 -11.56 3.39
N GLN A 35 -11.54 -10.99 2.92
CA GLN A 35 -11.84 -10.90 1.48
C GLN A 35 -10.78 -10.11 0.68
N PHE A 36 -9.98 -9.28 1.36
CA PHE A 36 -8.91 -8.48 0.77
C PHE A 36 -7.51 -9.08 0.93
N ASP A 37 -7.33 -10.05 1.83
CA ASP A 37 -6.03 -10.64 2.20
C ASP A 37 -5.24 -11.07 0.96
N HIS A 38 -5.86 -11.83 0.05
CA HIS A 38 -5.17 -12.35 -1.13
C HIS A 38 -4.54 -11.25 -1.99
N ARG A 39 -5.20 -10.09 -2.13
CA ARG A 39 -4.68 -8.97 -2.91
C ARG A 39 -3.61 -8.20 -2.14
N TYR A 40 -3.80 -8.04 -0.83
CA TYR A 40 -2.85 -7.36 0.04
C TYR A 40 -1.56 -8.16 0.21
N LEU A 41 -1.64 -9.46 0.47
CA LEU A 41 -0.48 -10.33 0.56
C LEU A 41 0.28 -10.42 -0.76
N ALA A 42 -0.40 -10.35 -1.91
CA ALA A 42 0.26 -10.25 -3.22
C ALA A 42 1.04 -8.93 -3.37
N TRP A 43 0.48 -7.83 -2.88
CA TRP A 43 1.17 -6.54 -2.82
C TRP A 43 2.39 -6.59 -1.90
N GLU A 44 2.24 -7.10 -0.68
CA GLU A 44 3.33 -7.24 0.29
C GLU A 44 4.43 -8.20 -0.20
N THR A 45 4.05 -9.27 -0.89
CA THR A 45 5.02 -10.20 -1.50
C THR A 45 5.88 -9.48 -2.54
N VAL A 46 5.31 -8.61 -3.37
CA VAL A 46 6.09 -7.77 -4.29
C VAL A 46 6.96 -6.78 -3.51
N ARG A 47 6.39 -6.10 -2.53
CA ARG A 47 7.06 -5.06 -1.74
C ARG A 47 8.30 -5.59 -1.01
N LEU A 48 8.19 -6.77 -0.40
CA LEU A 48 9.14 -7.29 0.58
C LEU A 48 10.03 -8.42 0.07
N ALA A 49 9.57 -9.22 -0.90
CA ALA A 49 10.29 -10.42 -1.34
C ALA A 49 10.65 -10.39 -2.83
N ARG A 50 9.71 -10.01 -3.69
CA ARG A 50 9.83 -10.13 -5.16
C ARG A 50 10.11 -8.82 -5.89
N ASN A 51 10.55 -7.77 -5.19
CA ASN A 51 10.80 -6.48 -5.83
C ASN A 51 11.97 -6.61 -6.84
N PRO A 52 11.72 -6.39 -8.15
CA PRO A 52 12.76 -6.52 -9.18
C PRO A 52 13.70 -5.33 -9.27
N PHE A 53 13.37 -4.16 -8.69
CA PHE A 53 14.09 -2.91 -8.92
C PHE A 53 14.75 -2.34 -7.67
N PHE A 54 14.10 -2.39 -6.50
CA PHE A 54 14.57 -1.69 -5.29
C PHE A 54 14.82 -2.64 -4.12
N GLU A 55 15.78 -2.28 -3.28
CA GLU A 55 15.99 -2.96 -2.00
C GLU A 55 14.78 -2.78 -1.07
N ASN A 56 14.26 -1.56 -1.00
CA ASN A 56 13.05 -1.19 -0.27
C ASN A 56 11.91 -0.95 -1.26
N GLY A 57 10.98 -1.90 -1.37
CA GLY A 57 9.85 -1.78 -2.29
C GLY A 57 8.68 -0.99 -1.76
N THR A 58 7.84 -0.56 -2.70
CA THR A 58 6.54 0.06 -2.43
C THR A 58 5.37 -0.87 -2.75
N GLY A 59 5.60 -1.88 -3.60
CA GLY A 59 4.60 -2.80 -4.16
C GLY A 59 4.18 -2.42 -5.59
N PHE A 60 4.40 -1.18 -6.02
CA PHE A 60 4.12 -0.72 -7.38
C PHE A 60 5.03 -1.38 -8.43
N GLU A 61 6.21 -1.83 -8.03
CA GLU A 61 7.25 -2.33 -8.91
C GLU A 61 6.78 -3.53 -9.75
N GLY A 62 5.90 -4.36 -9.18
CA GLY A 62 5.33 -5.51 -9.87
C GLY A 62 4.50 -5.16 -11.11
N TYR A 63 4.04 -3.91 -11.24
CA TYR A 63 3.29 -3.42 -12.41
C TYR A 63 4.19 -3.00 -13.58
N TRP A 64 5.51 -2.91 -13.38
CA TRP A 64 6.46 -2.49 -14.41
C TRP A 64 7.39 -3.61 -14.87
N VAL A 65 7.20 -4.83 -14.39
CA VAL A 65 7.97 -5.99 -14.85
C VAL A 65 7.81 -6.18 -16.35
N GLY A 66 8.95 -6.18 -17.05
CA GLY A 66 9.03 -6.26 -18.52
C GLY A 66 8.71 -4.97 -19.26
N ASP A 67 8.29 -3.91 -18.56
CA ASP A 67 7.94 -2.61 -19.13
C ASP A 67 8.95 -1.51 -18.75
N ALA A 68 9.52 -1.56 -17.55
CA ALA A 68 10.68 -0.74 -17.18
C ALA A 68 11.98 -1.50 -17.50
N GLY A 69 12.89 -0.84 -18.22
CA GLY A 69 14.16 -1.41 -18.64
C GLY A 69 15.27 -1.34 -17.59
N SER A 70 15.10 -0.49 -16.56
CA SER A 70 16.07 -0.37 -15.45
C SER A 70 15.40 0.06 -14.14
N ALA A 71 16.15 -0.01 -13.03
CA ALA A 71 15.70 0.46 -11.73
C ALA A 71 15.50 1.98 -11.68
N GLU A 72 16.32 2.75 -12.40
CA GLU A 72 16.18 4.20 -12.53
C GLU A 72 14.89 4.57 -13.27
N GLU A 73 14.55 3.84 -14.33
CA GLU A 73 13.29 4.06 -15.04
C GLU A 73 12.08 3.74 -14.14
N ALA A 74 12.17 2.64 -13.36
CA ALA A 74 11.16 2.32 -12.36
C ALA A 74 11.04 3.43 -11.30
N LEU A 75 12.16 4.05 -10.89
CA LEU A 75 12.17 5.14 -9.91
C LEU A 75 11.47 6.37 -10.48
N ASP A 76 11.76 6.76 -11.72
CA ASP A 76 11.08 7.88 -12.39
C ASP A 76 9.57 7.66 -12.48
N ARG A 77 9.14 6.42 -12.77
CA ARG A 77 7.73 6.03 -12.82
C ARG A 77 7.08 6.12 -11.44
N LEU A 78 7.78 5.70 -10.38
CA LEU A 78 7.31 5.78 -9.00
C LEU A 78 7.18 7.23 -8.53
N LEU A 79 8.19 8.06 -8.76
CA LEU A 79 8.16 9.49 -8.45
C LEU A 79 7.05 10.21 -9.22
N ARG A 80 6.77 9.81 -10.46
CA ARG A 80 5.64 10.33 -11.22
C ARG A 80 4.29 9.99 -10.56
N ILE A 81 4.12 8.79 -10.01
CA ILE A 81 2.89 8.44 -9.25
C ILE A 81 2.69 9.41 -8.10
N GLY A 82 3.73 9.65 -7.30
CA GLY A 82 3.66 10.59 -6.18
C GLY A 82 3.34 12.02 -6.62
N ARG A 83 4.02 12.52 -7.66
CA ARG A 83 3.77 13.86 -8.22
C ARG A 83 2.34 14.01 -8.75
N GLU A 84 1.85 13.04 -9.51
CA GLU A 84 0.50 13.08 -10.06
C GLU A 84 -0.58 13.03 -8.96
N ALA A 85 -0.33 12.31 -7.86
CA ALA A 85 -1.22 12.29 -6.72
C ALA A 85 -1.25 13.65 -6.00
N LEU A 86 -0.09 14.26 -5.74
CA LEU A 86 0.01 15.60 -5.16
C LEU A 86 -0.66 16.66 -6.03
N ASP A 87 -0.38 16.65 -7.33
CA ASP A 87 -0.97 17.58 -8.30
C ASP A 87 -2.49 17.44 -8.36
N SER A 88 -2.99 16.20 -8.35
CA SER A 88 -4.43 15.90 -8.29
C SER A 88 -5.08 16.51 -7.05
N GLN A 89 -4.46 16.33 -5.88
CA GLN A 89 -4.97 16.89 -4.62
C GLN A 89 -4.97 18.41 -4.59
N VAL A 90 -3.90 19.06 -5.09
CA VAL A 90 -3.83 20.52 -5.20
C VAL A 90 -4.93 21.05 -6.12
N ARG A 91 -5.25 20.34 -7.20
CA ARG A 91 -6.31 20.73 -8.14
C ARG A 91 -7.71 20.54 -7.56
N LEU A 92 -8.01 19.36 -7.03
CA LEU A 92 -9.33 19.02 -6.48
C LEU A 92 -9.67 19.87 -5.26
N TYR A 93 -8.71 20.05 -4.36
CA TYR A 93 -8.91 20.73 -3.08
C TYR A 93 -8.27 22.11 -3.07
N ARG A 94 -8.20 22.79 -4.22
CA ARG A 94 -7.54 24.10 -4.39
C ARG A 94 -7.94 25.11 -3.33
N TYR A 95 -9.22 25.16 -2.98
CA TYR A 95 -9.78 26.11 -2.01
C TYR A 95 -9.95 25.53 -0.60
N GLN A 96 -9.54 24.28 -0.36
CA GLN A 96 -9.67 23.58 0.93
C GLN A 96 -8.29 23.30 1.53
N ALA A 97 -7.54 24.35 1.88
CA ALA A 97 -6.17 24.22 2.38
C ALA A 97 -6.08 23.34 3.64
N ASP A 98 -7.07 23.44 4.53
CA ASP A 98 -7.14 22.61 5.73
C ASP A 98 -7.31 21.12 5.41
N PHE A 99 -8.13 20.79 4.40
CA PHE A 99 -8.30 19.42 3.98
C PHE A 99 -7.01 18.86 3.34
N ARG A 100 -6.30 19.65 2.53
CA ARG A 100 -4.99 19.23 2.00
C ARG A 100 -3.97 18.95 3.11
N ARG A 101 -3.97 19.75 4.17
CA ARG A 101 -3.14 19.50 5.34
C ARG A 101 -3.54 18.20 6.04
N LYS A 102 -4.83 17.92 6.21
CA LYS A 102 -5.33 16.64 6.75
C LYS A 102 -4.94 15.45 5.87
N LEU A 103 -4.99 15.58 4.55
CA LEU A 103 -4.53 14.56 3.61
C LEU A 103 -3.07 14.21 3.87
N MET A 104 -2.17 15.21 3.93
CA MET A 104 -0.75 14.94 4.17
C MET A 104 -0.48 14.35 5.56
N LYS A 105 -1.13 14.85 6.61
CA LYS A 105 -1.00 14.28 7.95
C LYS A 105 -1.45 12.81 8.00
N THR A 106 -2.56 12.50 7.33
CA THR A 106 -3.09 11.14 7.23
C THR A 106 -2.19 10.23 6.41
N LEU A 107 -1.64 10.73 5.30
CA LEU A 107 -0.61 10.02 4.54
C LEU A 107 0.62 9.70 5.37
N LEU A 108 1.02 10.56 6.30
CA LEU A 108 2.20 10.34 7.14
C LEU A 108 1.90 9.57 8.43
N GLY A 109 0.64 9.20 8.68
CA GLY A 109 0.22 8.54 9.92
C GLY A 109 0.15 9.48 11.13
N GLU A 110 0.28 10.79 10.94
CA GLU A 110 0.20 11.80 12.02
C GLU A 110 -1.23 12.09 12.47
N SER A 111 -2.22 11.67 11.67
CA SER A 111 -3.64 11.78 11.99
C SER A 111 -4.41 10.68 11.28
N ALA A 112 -5.59 10.31 11.79
CA ALA A 112 -6.49 9.39 11.12
C ALA A 112 -7.83 10.08 10.83
N ASP A 113 -7.82 11.02 9.88
CA ASP A 113 -9.03 11.71 9.44
C ASP A 113 -9.77 10.84 8.41
N LEU A 114 -11.04 10.51 8.66
CA LEU A 114 -11.80 9.55 7.86
C LEU A 114 -11.94 9.97 6.39
N ASP A 115 -12.26 11.24 6.15
CA ASP A 115 -12.42 11.79 4.80
C ASP A 115 -11.09 11.72 4.05
N ALA A 116 -9.98 12.01 4.73
CA ALA A 116 -8.64 11.87 4.16
C ALA A 116 -8.25 10.40 3.89
N LEU A 117 -8.59 9.46 4.79
CA LEU A 117 -8.40 8.02 4.58
C LEU A 117 -9.16 7.55 3.34
N MET A 118 -10.43 7.96 3.19
CA MET A 118 -11.26 7.65 2.03
C MET A 118 -10.65 8.17 0.74
N GLU A 119 -10.21 9.42 0.72
CA GLU A 119 -9.65 10.05 -0.47
C GLU A 119 -8.35 9.39 -0.92
N TRP A 120 -7.46 9.05 0.03
CA TRP A 120 -6.25 8.31 -0.30
C TRP A 120 -6.54 6.88 -0.77
N SER A 121 -7.55 6.21 -0.19
CA SER A 121 -7.97 4.88 -0.65
C SER A 121 -8.57 4.91 -2.06
N VAL A 122 -9.32 5.97 -2.41
CA VAL A 122 -9.80 6.21 -3.78
C VAL A 122 -8.63 6.49 -4.73
N THR A 123 -7.70 7.35 -4.32
CA THR A 123 -6.49 7.66 -5.10
C THR A 123 -5.66 6.41 -5.39
N LEU A 124 -5.39 5.59 -4.38
CA LEU A 124 -4.71 4.30 -4.55
C LEU A 124 -5.49 3.41 -5.53
N GLY A 125 -6.80 3.25 -5.34
CA GLY A 125 -7.64 2.44 -6.22
C GLY A 125 -7.58 2.87 -7.68
N ALA A 126 -7.64 4.18 -7.95
CA ALA A 126 -7.55 4.75 -9.29
C ALA A 126 -6.17 4.51 -9.93
N LEU A 127 -5.09 4.72 -9.16
CA LEU A 127 -3.72 4.45 -9.61
C LEU A 127 -3.52 2.98 -9.97
N LEU A 128 -3.95 2.06 -9.10
CA LEU A 128 -3.89 0.62 -9.36
C LEU A 128 -4.73 0.21 -10.56
N GLY A 129 -5.93 0.79 -10.72
CA GLY A 129 -6.78 0.57 -11.89
C GLY A 129 -6.05 0.91 -13.19
N ARG A 130 -5.41 2.09 -13.24
CA ARG A 130 -4.61 2.52 -14.40
C ARG A 130 -3.43 1.59 -14.66
N LEU A 131 -2.68 1.21 -13.63
CA LEU A 131 -1.50 0.33 -13.78
C LEU A 131 -1.89 -1.08 -14.23
N ARG A 132 -3.03 -1.61 -13.77
CA ARG A 132 -3.54 -2.93 -14.20
C ARG A 132 -3.85 -3.01 -15.68
N CYS A 133 -4.26 -1.91 -16.31
CA CYS A 133 -4.48 -1.86 -17.76
C CYS A 133 -3.22 -2.16 -18.56
N ASN A 134 -2.03 -1.87 -18.02
CA ASN A 134 -0.76 -2.10 -18.70
C ASN A 134 -0.30 -3.57 -18.63
N ILE A 135 -0.69 -4.30 -17.58
CA ILE A 135 -0.29 -5.72 -17.39
C ILE A 135 -0.69 -6.59 -18.57
N HIS A 136 -1.89 -6.39 -19.13
CA HIS A 136 -2.40 -7.21 -20.22
C HIS A 136 -1.64 -7.03 -21.54
N ARG A 137 -0.83 -5.96 -21.67
CA ARG A 137 -0.04 -5.68 -22.86
C ARG A 137 1.34 -6.34 -22.82
N ASN A 138 1.77 -6.80 -21.66
CA ASN A 138 3.10 -7.37 -21.47
C ASN A 138 3.03 -8.80 -20.89
N PRO A 139 3.42 -9.83 -21.66
CA PRO A 139 3.41 -11.21 -21.20
C PRO A 139 4.22 -11.45 -19.91
N GLN A 140 5.36 -10.77 -19.75
CA GLN A 140 6.22 -10.89 -18.56
C GLN A 140 5.53 -10.34 -17.32
N ALA A 141 4.87 -9.18 -17.42
CA ALA A 141 4.06 -8.63 -16.33
C ALA A 141 2.92 -9.58 -15.94
N GLY A 142 2.26 -10.17 -16.93
CA GLY A 142 1.19 -11.15 -16.71
C GLY A 142 1.68 -12.42 -16.01
N GLU A 143 2.84 -12.94 -16.41
CA GLU A 143 3.48 -14.09 -15.77
C GLU A 143 3.93 -13.79 -14.35
N PHE A 144 4.65 -12.68 -14.16
CA PHE A 144 5.09 -12.23 -12.84
C PHE A 144 3.91 -12.12 -11.86
N ARG A 145 2.81 -11.52 -12.31
CA ARG A 145 1.58 -11.41 -11.52
C ARG A 145 1.00 -12.78 -11.17
N ARG A 146 0.85 -13.68 -12.15
CA ARG A 146 0.32 -15.04 -11.89
C ARG A 146 1.18 -15.79 -10.87
N GLU A 147 2.50 -15.70 -11.01
CA GLU A 147 3.47 -16.29 -10.09
C GLU A 147 3.30 -15.72 -8.67
N THR A 148 3.16 -14.39 -8.54
CA THR A 148 2.96 -13.73 -7.24
C THR A 148 1.70 -14.26 -6.56
N TYR A 149 0.58 -14.32 -7.30
CA TYR A 149 -0.67 -14.81 -6.74
C TYR A 149 -0.58 -16.30 -6.36
N ARG A 150 0.11 -17.13 -7.15
CA ARG A 150 0.37 -18.54 -6.78
C ARG A 150 1.18 -18.68 -5.49
N GLN A 151 2.10 -17.75 -5.21
CA GLN A 151 2.85 -17.77 -3.95
C GLN A 151 1.98 -17.42 -2.73
N VAL A 152 0.93 -16.64 -2.95
CA VAL A 152 -0.03 -16.26 -1.90
C VAL A 152 -1.13 -17.30 -1.72
N GLU A 153 -1.43 -18.10 -2.76
CA GLU A 153 -2.36 -19.21 -2.66
C GLU A 153 -1.96 -20.19 -1.55
N GLY A 154 -2.90 -20.41 -0.62
CA GLY A 154 -2.74 -21.31 0.52
C GLY A 154 -2.00 -20.71 1.72
N LEU A 155 -1.63 -19.42 1.70
CA LEU A 155 -1.17 -18.74 2.90
C LEU A 155 -2.32 -18.59 3.92
N PRO A 156 -2.01 -18.66 5.23
CA PRO A 156 -3.00 -18.42 6.26
C PRO A 156 -3.53 -16.97 6.20
N PRO A 157 -4.76 -16.72 6.67
CA PRO A 157 -5.27 -15.36 6.83
C PRO A 157 -4.39 -14.51 7.74
N ILE A 158 -4.44 -13.20 7.55
CA ILE A 158 -3.75 -12.25 8.43
C ILE A 158 -4.33 -12.37 9.84
N ARG A 159 -3.48 -12.39 10.85
CA ARG A 159 -3.91 -12.44 12.25
C ARG A 159 -3.84 -11.06 12.86
N TYR A 160 -4.91 -10.64 13.51
CA TYR A 160 -5.01 -9.38 14.24
C TYR A 160 -5.12 -9.65 15.73
N HIS A 161 -4.46 -8.83 16.53
CA HIS A 161 -4.53 -8.90 17.99
C HIS A 161 -4.27 -7.53 18.59
N GLU A 162 -4.91 -7.27 19.73
CA GLU A 162 -4.73 -6.04 20.50
C GLU A 162 -3.59 -6.24 21.50
N GLU A 163 -2.68 -5.27 21.58
CA GLU A 163 -1.60 -5.22 22.57
C GLU A 163 -1.63 -3.85 23.26
N GLY A 164 -2.38 -3.75 24.36
CA GLY A 164 -2.63 -2.46 25.01
C GLY A 164 -3.58 -1.61 24.15
N ASP A 165 -3.13 -0.40 23.81
CA ASP A 165 -3.88 0.53 22.94
C ASP A 165 -3.53 0.33 21.44
N ASP A 166 -2.62 -0.59 21.12
CA ASP A 166 -2.13 -0.81 19.76
C ASP A 166 -2.81 -2.02 19.10
N LEU A 167 -3.16 -1.89 17.83
CA LEU A 167 -3.64 -3.01 17.01
C LEU A 167 -2.48 -3.60 16.20
N GLN A 168 -2.13 -4.85 16.48
CA GLN A 168 -1.03 -5.57 15.84
C GLN A 168 -1.53 -6.53 14.75
N GLN A 169 -0.68 -6.78 13.76
CA GLN A 169 -0.89 -7.77 12.72
C GLN A 169 0.29 -8.74 12.59
N ALA A 170 -0.03 -9.98 12.20
CA ALA A 170 0.96 -10.97 11.81
C ALA A 170 0.50 -11.71 10.55
N TYR A 171 1.39 -11.84 9.57
CA TYR A 171 1.15 -12.59 8.35
C TYR A 171 2.43 -13.21 7.79
N GLU A 172 2.27 -14.07 6.80
CA GLU A 172 3.38 -14.76 6.15
C GLU A 172 3.51 -14.32 4.71
N ILE A 173 4.75 -14.26 4.22
CA ILE A 173 5.07 -14.14 2.80
C ILE A 173 6.06 -15.24 2.41
N ARG A 174 6.00 -15.68 1.15
CA ARG A 174 7.01 -16.59 0.61
C ARG A 174 8.20 -15.77 0.14
N ASP A 175 9.40 -16.26 0.43
CA ASP A 175 10.62 -15.66 -0.10
C ASP A 175 10.65 -15.87 -1.61
N ALA A 176 11.21 -14.90 -2.32
CA ALA A 176 11.50 -15.06 -3.73
C ALA A 176 12.82 -15.81 -3.89
N ASP A 177 12.93 -16.59 -4.97
CA ASP A 177 14.24 -16.96 -5.49
C ASP A 177 15.00 -15.65 -5.79
N HIS A 178 16.28 -15.60 -5.38
CA HIS A 178 17.09 -14.39 -5.40
C HIS A 178 17.02 -13.67 -6.76
N PRO A 179 16.86 -12.33 -6.80
CA PRO A 179 16.87 -11.62 -8.07
C PRO A 179 18.23 -11.74 -8.76
N ASP A 180 18.21 -12.03 -10.06
CA ASP A 180 19.41 -12.17 -10.90
C ASP A 180 20.20 -10.85 -11.09
N GLN A 181 19.69 -9.72 -10.59
CA GLN A 181 20.24 -8.38 -10.81
C GLN A 181 20.36 -7.57 -9.50
N PRO A 182 21.39 -6.70 -9.39
CA PRO A 182 21.53 -5.81 -8.24
C PRO A 182 20.35 -4.84 -8.18
N ARG A 183 19.74 -4.72 -6.99
CA ARG A 183 18.63 -3.80 -6.73
C ARG A 183 19.18 -2.43 -6.34
N LEU A 184 18.46 -1.38 -6.72
CA LEU A 184 18.82 -0.01 -6.37
C LEU A 184 18.37 0.29 -4.94
N LEU A 185 19.31 0.76 -4.12
CA LEU A 185 18.99 1.40 -2.84
C LEU A 185 18.55 2.85 -3.11
N VAL A 186 17.29 3.15 -2.82
CA VAL A 186 16.76 4.51 -2.93
C VAL A 186 16.90 5.22 -1.59
N ASP A 187 17.80 6.20 -1.53
CA ASP A 187 17.91 7.13 -0.41
C ASP A 187 17.16 8.43 -0.75
N PRO A 188 16.02 8.73 -0.08
CA PRO A 188 15.26 9.93 -0.33
C PRO A 188 16.08 11.21 -0.17
N ASN A 189 17.11 11.23 0.68
CA ASN A 189 17.93 12.43 0.92
C ASN A 189 18.75 12.84 -0.31
N HIS A 190 18.97 11.91 -1.25
CA HIS A 190 19.65 12.19 -2.52
C HIS A 190 18.70 12.61 -3.64
N LEU A 191 17.39 12.59 -3.40
CA LEU A 191 16.39 13.08 -4.34
C LEU A 191 16.24 14.60 -4.23
N ARG A 192 15.78 15.24 -5.31
CA ARG A 192 15.35 16.65 -5.29
C ARG A 192 14.21 16.82 -4.29
N THR A 193 14.08 17.98 -3.66
CA THR A 193 13.02 18.23 -2.66
C THR A 193 11.61 17.89 -3.15
N THR A 194 11.27 18.25 -4.40
CA THR A 194 9.97 17.88 -4.99
C THR A 194 9.79 16.38 -5.18
N ASP A 195 10.88 15.66 -5.45
CA ASP A 195 10.88 14.21 -5.62
C ASP A 195 10.88 13.50 -4.26
N GLN A 196 11.36 14.13 -3.19
CA GLN A 196 11.24 13.61 -1.83
C GLN A 196 9.78 13.55 -1.37
N GLU A 197 9.00 14.61 -1.61
CA GLU A 197 7.57 14.60 -1.31
C GLU A 197 6.84 13.54 -2.13
N ALA A 198 7.14 13.46 -3.43
CA ALA A 198 6.56 12.44 -4.30
C ALA A 198 6.91 11.01 -3.86
N TRP A 199 8.17 10.78 -3.46
CA TRP A 199 8.61 9.51 -2.90
C TRP A 199 7.80 9.16 -1.65
N LYS A 200 7.64 10.08 -0.70
CA LYS A 200 6.84 9.87 0.51
C LYS A 200 5.41 9.45 0.18
N VAL A 201 4.77 10.10 -0.79
CA VAL A 201 3.44 9.69 -1.25
C VAL A 201 3.47 8.26 -1.79
N ALA A 202 4.39 7.97 -2.69
CA ALA A 202 4.45 6.66 -3.33
C ALA A 202 4.78 5.52 -2.37
N SER A 203 5.63 5.77 -1.36
CA SER A 203 6.00 4.77 -0.34
C SER A 203 4.89 4.50 0.67
N GLU A 204 4.11 5.53 1.01
CA GLU A 204 3.06 5.42 2.04
C GLU A 204 1.70 4.99 1.48
N LEU A 205 1.43 5.20 0.19
CA LEU A 205 0.12 4.93 -0.43
C LEU A 205 -0.36 3.48 -0.23
N GLY A 206 0.55 2.50 -0.14
CA GLY A 206 0.19 1.09 0.02
C GLY A 206 -0.66 0.79 1.25
N LYS A 207 -0.51 1.57 2.34
CA LYS A 207 -1.22 1.32 3.61
C LYS A 207 -2.73 1.52 3.53
N PHE A 208 -3.20 2.36 2.62
CA PHE A 208 -4.64 2.57 2.37
C PHE A 208 -5.30 1.40 1.63
N GLY A 209 -4.50 0.41 1.21
CA GLY A 209 -4.94 -0.87 0.68
C GLY A 209 -5.00 -1.99 1.73
N HIS A 210 -4.65 -1.72 2.99
CA HIS A 210 -4.65 -2.72 4.07
C HIS A 210 -6.07 -3.29 4.30
N PRO A 211 -6.24 -4.62 4.51
CA PRO A 211 -7.55 -5.27 4.59
C PRO A 211 -8.49 -4.65 5.62
N LEU A 212 -8.05 -4.44 6.86
CA LEU A 212 -8.89 -3.80 7.88
C LEU A 212 -9.28 -2.37 7.53
N VAL A 213 -8.34 -1.58 6.99
CA VAL A 213 -8.61 -0.21 6.56
C VAL A 213 -9.68 -0.22 5.47
N ARG A 214 -9.58 -1.15 4.51
CA ARG A 214 -10.55 -1.30 3.43
C ARG A 214 -11.93 -1.70 3.93
N GLU A 215 -12.02 -2.63 4.87
CA GLU A 215 -13.29 -3.09 5.43
C GLU A 215 -13.99 -1.95 6.17
N VAL A 216 -13.27 -1.24 7.04
CA VAL A 216 -13.80 -0.09 7.79
C VAL A 216 -14.31 1.02 6.86
N LEU A 217 -13.56 1.33 5.81
CA LEU A 217 -13.98 2.35 4.83
C LEU A 217 -15.19 1.92 3.98
N LEU A 218 -15.47 0.61 3.85
CA LEU A 218 -16.66 0.12 3.17
C LEU A 218 -17.89 0.15 4.06
N ALA A 219 -17.74 -0.17 5.35
CA ALA A 219 -18.83 -0.13 6.32
C ALA A 219 -19.45 1.28 6.53
N LYS A 220 -18.73 2.33 6.10
CA LYS A 220 -19.18 3.74 6.21
C LYS A 220 -19.83 4.30 4.92
N ARG A 221 -19.92 3.51 3.84
CA ARG A 221 -20.62 3.90 2.60
C ARG A 221 -22.09 3.53 2.63
#